data_AF-A0AAV4M8B3-F1
#
_entry.id   AF-A0AAV4M8B3-F1
#
_cell.length_a   1.000
_cell.length_b   1.000
_cell.length_c   1.000
_cell.angle_alpha   90.00
_cell.angle_beta   90.00
_cell.angle_gamma   90.00
#
_symmetry.space_group_name_H-M   'P 1'
#
loop_
_entity.id
_entity.type
_entity.pdbx_description
1 polymer ?
#
loop_
_entity_poly.entity_id
_entity_poly.type
_entity_poly.pdbx_seq_one_letter_code
_entity_poly.pdbx_strand_id
1 'polypeptide(L)'
;MTSHFKETPPLATEFAKFSSAVQFEFENVKDFSIRVQGLSRKCLESDSENEKVSESFKDKLLSKFIFGLKANIRAQVLIADPSFAEVVDFASQVEWSFEGASPNVNVISQTDSNAVEGFTKTLDLVLKQL
;
A
#
# COMPACT_ATOMS: atom_id res chain seq x y z
N MET A 1 20.77 -38.21 -10.82
CA MET A 1 20.77 -37.04 -11.72
C MET A 1 19.36 -36.44 -11.68
N THR A 2 19.10 -35.46 -10.81
CA THR A 2 17.84 -34.70 -10.77
C THR A 2 18.13 -33.29 -10.25
N SER A 3 18.91 -32.53 -11.01
CA SER A 3 19.23 -31.12 -10.78
C SER A 3 18.35 -30.22 -11.67
N HIS A 4 17.04 -30.45 -11.67
CA HIS A 4 16.08 -29.61 -12.39
C HIS A 4 14.93 -29.24 -11.46
N PHE A 5 15.18 -28.36 -10.49
CA PHE A 5 14.09 -27.68 -9.79
C PHE A 5 14.55 -26.37 -9.16
N LYS A 6 14.86 -25.39 -10.01
CA LYS A 6 14.78 -23.94 -9.74
C LYS A 6 15.21 -23.22 -11.02
N GLU A 7 14.32 -23.18 -11.98
CA GLU A 7 14.42 -22.15 -13.02
C GLU A 7 14.00 -20.84 -12.36
N THR A 8 14.97 -20.04 -11.95
CA THR A 8 14.71 -18.68 -11.49
C THR A 8 14.16 -17.90 -12.69
N PRO A 9 12.95 -17.33 -12.62
CA PRO A 9 12.42 -16.54 -13.72
C PRO A 9 13.38 -15.40 -14.06
N PRO A 10 13.54 -15.01 -15.34
CA PRO A 10 14.35 -13.86 -15.71
C PRO A 10 13.91 -12.59 -14.97
N LEU A 11 14.84 -11.71 -14.60
CA LEU A 11 14.54 -10.42 -13.94
C LEU A 11 13.42 -9.65 -14.65
N ALA A 12 13.45 -9.61 -15.98
CA ALA A 12 12.41 -8.95 -16.78
C ALA A 12 10.99 -9.49 -16.49
N THR A 13 10.87 -10.78 -16.18
CA THR A 13 9.58 -11.41 -15.82
C THR A 13 9.12 -10.95 -14.44
N GLU A 14 10.00 -10.93 -13.44
CA GLU A 14 9.65 -10.46 -12.10
C GLU A 14 9.38 -8.95 -12.08
N PHE A 15 10.14 -8.17 -12.84
CA PHE A 15 9.91 -6.74 -13.02
C PHE A 15 8.58 -6.44 -13.70
N ALA A 16 8.19 -7.21 -14.71
CA ALA A 16 6.89 -7.07 -15.36
C ALA A 16 5.75 -7.34 -14.37
N LYS A 17 5.85 -8.42 -13.58
CA LYS A 17 4.87 -8.75 -12.52
C LYS A 17 4.78 -7.66 -11.46
N PHE A 18 5.92 -7.13 -11.01
CA PHE A 18 5.97 -6.02 -10.06
C PHE A 18 5.29 -4.77 -10.63
N SER A 19 5.67 -4.38 -11.85
CA SER A 19 5.18 -3.15 -12.50
C SER A 19 3.67 -3.17 -12.75
N SER A 20 3.13 -4.34 -13.15
CA SER A 20 1.70 -4.53 -13.38
C SER A 20 0.90 -4.89 -12.13
N ALA A 21 1.52 -4.91 -10.95
CA ALA A 21 0.84 -5.31 -9.73
C ALA A 21 -0.31 -4.34 -9.38
N VAL A 22 -1.49 -4.91 -9.19
CA VAL A 22 -2.71 -4.26 -8.67
C VAL A 22 -3.36 -5.19 -7.64
N GLN A 23 -4.08 -4.63 -6.69
CA GLN A 23 -4.87 -5.35 -5.70
C GLN A 23 -6.01 -6.09 -6.42
N PHE A 24 -6.15 -7.40 -6.18
CA PHE A 24 -7.23 -8.19 -6.77
C PHE A 24 -8.58 -7.94 -6.07
N GLU A 25 -9.69 -8.33 -6.71
CA GLU A 25 -11.04 -8.13 -6.21
C GLU A 25 -11.25 -8.70 -4.80
N PHE A 26 -10.76 -9.92 -4.53
CA PHE A 26 -10.88 -10.61 -3.24
C PHE A 26 -9.61 -10.57 -2.39
N GLU A 27 -8.63 -9.77 -2.79
CA GLU A 27 -7.39 -9.59 -2.03
C GLU A 27 -7.55 -8.38 -1.12
N ASN A 28 -7.24 -8.55 0.18
CA ASN A 28 -7.21 -7.43 1.13
C ASN A 28 -5.88 -6.66 1.01
N VAL A 29 -5.83 -5.46 1.58
CA VAL A 29 -4.67 -4.55 1.53
C VAL A 29 -3.41 -5.21 2.09
N LYS A 30 -3.52 -5.97 3.17
CA LYS A 30 -2.37 -6.62 3.82
C LYS A 30 -1.75 -7.69 2.91
N ASP A 31 -2.57 -8.55 2.34
CA ASP A 31 -2.12 -9.59 1.41
C ASP A 31 -1.49 -8.98 0.15
N PHE A 32 -2.10 -7.92 -0.38
CA PHE A 32 -1.54 -7.17 -1.49
C PHE A 32 -0.16 -6.58 -1.15
N SER A 33 -0.02 -6.00 0.05
CA SER A 33 1.25 -5.42 0.53
C SER A 33 2.38 -6.47 0.62
N ILE A 34 2.06 -7.67 1.10
CA ILE A 34 3.02 -8.78 1.21
C ILE A 34 3.43 -9.23 -0.19
N ARG A 35 2.46 -9.37 -1.10
CA ARG A 35 2.71 -9.82 -2.48
C ARG A 35 3.60 -8.83 -3.24
N VAL A 36 3.30 -7.53 -3.18
CA VAL A 36 4.09 -6.51 -3.89
C VAL A 36 5.50 -6.36 -3.30
N GLN A 37 5.65 -6.48 -1.98
CA GLN A 37 6.97 -6.56 -1.33
C GLN A 37 7.77 -7.79 -1.81
N GLY A 38 7.12 -8.94 -1.90
CA GLY A 38 7.75 -10.16 -2.41
C GLY A 38 8.24 -10.02 -3.85
N LEU A 39 7.44 -9.39 -4.72
CA LEU A 39 7.83 -9.08 -6.10
C LEU A 39 8.98 -8.08 -6.15
N SER A 40 8.94 -7.06 -5.30
CA SER A 40 10.03 -6.07 -5.18
C SER A 40 11.35 -6.73 -4.78
N ARG A 41 11.33 -7.61 -3.79
CA ARG A 41 12.53 -8.33 -3.33
C ARG A 41 13.14 -9.17 -4.45
N LYS A 42 12.32 -9.88 -5.23
CA LYS A 42 12.80 -10.68 -6.37
C LYS A 42 13.45 -9.84 -7.46
N CYS A 43 13.01 -8.59 -7.64
CA CYS A 43 13.66 -7.65 -8.56
C CYS A 43 15.03 -7.18 -8.06
N LEU A 44 15.22 -7.13 -6.74
CA LEU A 44 16.48 -6.72 -6.10
C LEU A 44 17.47 -7.88 -5.92
N GLU A 45 16.99 -9.09 -5.64
CA GLU A 45 17.81 -10.30 -5.49
C GLU A 45 18.53 -10.68 -6.79
N SER A 46 17.99 -10.29 -7.95
CA SER A 46 18.67 -10.40 -9.24
C SER A 46 19.76 -9.35 -9.50
N ASP A 47 19.88 -8.32 -8.65
CA ASP A 47 20.69 -7.11 -8.86
C ASP A 47 21.65 -6.87 -7.66
N SER A 48 22.35 -7.93 -7.25
CA SER A 48 23.14 -8.12 -6.00
C SER A 48 24.21 -7.06 -5.64
N GLU A 49 24.42 -5.96 -6.36
CA GLU A 49 25.63 -5.13 -6.21
C GLU A 49 25.43 -3.64 -5.85
N ASN A 50 24.22 -3.11 -5.63
CA ASN A 50 24.07 -1.66 -5.39
C ASN A 50 23.12 -1.26 -4.25
N GLU A 51 23.67 -0.71 -3.16
CA GLU A 51 22.94 -0.13 -2.03
C GLU A 51 22.06 1.08 -2.45
N LYS A 52 22.50 1.90 -3.42
CA LYS A 52 21.69 2.99 -4.00
C LYS A 52 20.45 2.50 -4.76
N VAL A 53 20.52 1.30 -5.33
CA VAL A 53 19.38 0.67 -6.01
C VAL A 53 18.31 0.32 -4.98
N SER A 54 18.71 -0.13 -3.78
CA SER A 54 17.80 -0.46 -2.66
C SER A 54 16.90 0.70 -2.23
N GLU A 55 17.46 1.90 -2.03
CA GLU A 55 16.67 3.07 -1.59
C GLU A 55 15.66 3.50 -2.66
N SER A 56 16.10 3.62 -3.92
CA SER A 56 15.20 3.94 -5.05
C SER A 56 14.10 2.89 -5.24
N PHE A 57 14.34 1.66 -4.81
CA PHE A 57 13.36 0.59 -4.91
C PHE A 57 12.32 0.65 -3.80
N LYS A 58 12.65 1.20 -2.62
CA LYS A 58 11.66 1.50 -1.58
C LYS A 58 10.63 2.52 -2.09
N ASP A 59 11.09 3.57 -2.77
CA ASP A 59 10.21 4.59 -3.37
C ASP A 59 9.34 3.98 -4.48
N LYS A 60 9.94 3.15 -5.35
CA LYS A 60 9.20 2.42 -6.39
C LYS A 60 8.18 1.45 -5.79
N LEU A 61 8.52 0.74 -4.73
CA LEU A 61 7.63 -0.15 -4.01
C LEU A 61 6.44 0.61 -3.42
N LEU A 62 6.71 1.74 -2.75
CA LEU A 62 5.66 2.59 -2.17
C LEU A 62 4.73 3.14 -3.25
N SER A 63 5.28 3.74 -4.30
CA SER A 63 4.53 4.25 -5.44
C SER A 63 3.70 3.14 -6.10
N LYS A 64 4.30 1.96 -6.27
CA LYS A 64 3.63 0.82 -6.88
C LYS A 64 2.48 0.31 -6.00
N PHE A 65 2.68 0.22 -4.70
CA PHE A 65 1.63 -0.17 -3.77
C PHE A 65 0.46 0.82 -3.82
N ILE A 66 0.70 2.12 -3.66
CA ILE A 66 -0.35 3.15 -3.71
C ILE A 66 -1.12 3.10 -5.03
N PHE A 67 -0.41 3.04 -6.16
CA PHE A 67 -1.06 3.03 -7.47
C PHE A 67 -1.86 1.74 -7.71
N GLY A 68 -1.39 0.62 -7.15
CA GLY A 68 -2.01 -0.69 -7.28
C GLY A 68 -3.22 -0.93 -6.38
N LEU A 69 -3.44 -0.11 -5.35
CA LEU A 69 -4.64 -0.20 -4.50
C LEU A 69 -5.92 -0.03 -5.31
N LYS A 70 -7.02 -0.64 -4.83
CA LYS A 70 -8.37 -0.40 -5.37
C LYS A 70 -8.69 1.10 -5.35
N ALA A 71 -9.42 1.57 -6.36
CA ALA A 71 -9.64 2.99 -6.58
C ALA A 71 -10.30 3.72 -5.40
N ASN A 72 -11.24 3.06 -4.70
CA ASN A 72 -11.93 3.60 -3.53
C ASN A 72 -11.00 3.78 -2.32
N ILE A 73 -9.99 2.92 -2.17
CA ILE A 73 -8.97 3.04 -1.11
C ILE A 73 -7.95 4.09 -1.52
N ARG A 74 -7.43 4.00 -2.75
CA ARG A 74 -6.40 4.89 -3.30
C ARG A 74 -6.80 6.37 -3.24
N ALA A 75 -8.07 6.69 -3.50
CA ALA A 75 -8.58 8.07 -3.46
C ALA A 75 -8.44 8.73 -2.07
N GLN A 76 -8.33 7.93 -1.00
CA GLN A 76 -8.23 8.42 0.37
C GLN A 76 -6.78 8.53 0.86
N VAL A 77 -5.80 8.02 0.12
CA VAL A 77 -4.39 8.02 0.54
C VAL A 77 -3.79 9.40 0.30
N LEU A 78 -3.76 10.23 1.35
CA LEU A 78 -3.12 11.54 1.38
C LEU A 78 -2.18 11.60 2.58
N ILE A 79 -0.99 11.00 2.46
CA ILE A 79 0.04 11.09 3.49
C ILE A 79 1.27 11.70 2.85
N ALA A 80 1.81 12.76 3.48
CA ALA A 80 3.04 13.40 3.05
C ALA A 80 4.24 12.60 3.61
N ASP A 81 5.11 12.15 2.71
CA ASP A 81 6.33 11.38 3.01
C ASP A 81 6.15 10.15 3.93
N PRO A 82 5.20 9.23 3.63
CA PRO A 82 4.96 8.09 4.50
C PRO A 82 5.98 6.97 4.28
N SER A 83 6.28 6.26 5.38
CA SER A 83 6.87 4.93 5.26
C SER A 83 5.86 3.94 4.67
N PHE A 84 6.38 2.87 4.07
CA PHE A 84 5.53 1.80 3.52
C PHE A 84 4.56 1.21 4.55
N ALA A 85 5.00 1.03 5.80
CA ALA A 85 4.16 0.49 6.87
C ALA A 85 2.98 1.42 7.19
N GLU A 86 3.21 2.73 7.28
CA GLU A 86 2.16 3.71 7.56
C GLU A 86 1.08 3.72 6.47
N VAL A 87 1.47 3.62 5.20
CA VAL A 87 0.50 3.54 4.10
C VAL A 87 -0.30 2.24 4.15
N VAL A 88 0.33 1.11 4.49
CA VAL A 88 -0.35 -0.18 4.63
C VAL A 88 -1.38 -0.14 5.74
N ASP A 89 -1.03 0.40 6.90
CA ASP A 89 -1.93 0.50 8.05
C ASP A 89 -3.11 1.42 7.75
N PHE A 90 -2.83 2.58 7.17
CA PHE A 90 -3.88 3.52 6.74
C PHE A 90 -4.82 2.89 5.70
N ALA A 91 -4.26 2.29 4.64
CA ALA A 91 -5.06 1.66 3.59
C ALA A 91 -5.89 0.49 4.13
N SER A 92 -5.36 -0.28 5.09
CA SER A 92 -6.09 -1.36 5.75
C SER A 92 -7.26 -0.84 6.58
N GLN A 93 -7.08 0.29 7.27
CA GLN A 93 -8.15 0.94 8.03
C GLN A 93 -9.26 1.47 7.10
N VAL A 94 -8.88 2.04 5.96
CA VAL A 94 -9.82 2.49 4.93
C VAL A 94 -10.60 1.31 4.35
N GLU A 95 -9.92 0.21 4.01
CA GLU A 95 -10.56 -1.03 3.55
C GLU A 95 -11.58 -1.56 4.55
N TRP A 96 -11.21 -1.68 5.83
CA TRP A 96 -12.11 -2.12 6.89
C TRP A 96 -13.31 -1.18 7.06
N SER A 97 -13.10 0.12 6.91
CA SER A 97 -14.19 1.12 6.98
C SER A 97 -15.18 0.98 5.82
N PHE A 98 -14.73 0.54 4.64
CA PHE A 98 -15.61 0.23 3.51
C PHE A 98 -16.33 -1.11 3.67
N GLU A 99 -15.66 -2.15 4.19
CA GLU A 99 -16.28 -3.46 4.44
C GLU A 99 -17.29 -3.43 5.60
N GLY A 100 -17.02 -2.62 6.63
CA GLY A 100 -17.89 -2.41 7.78
C GLY A 100 -19.08 -1.46 7.53
N ALA A 101 -19.12 -0.77 6.39
CA ALA A 101 -20.16 0.20 6.05
C ALA A 101 -21.50 -0.43 5.61
N SER A 102 -21.86 -1.59 6.17
CA SER A 102 -23.27 -1.98 6.24
C SER A 102 -23.91 -1.18 7.38
N PRO A 103 -24.88 -0.28 7.13
CA PRO A 103 -25.44 0.56 8.19
C PRO A 103 -26.38 -0.30 9.04
N ASN A 104 -25.84 -1.04 10.00
CA ASN A 104 -26.64 -1.44 11.16
C ASN A 104 -26.76 -0.20 12.06
N VAL A 105 -27.74 0.65 11.74
CA VAL A 105 -28.19 1.77 12.58
C VAL A 105 -28.82 1.18 13.84
N ASN A 106 -27.99 0.80 14.81
CA ASN A 106 -28.37 0.77 16.21
C ASN A 106 -27.14 0.68 17.12
N VAL A 107 -26.30 1.72 17.17
CA VAL A 107 -25.39 1.88 18.31
C VAL A 107 -25.54 3.29 18.86
N ILE A 108 -26.16 3.27 20.03
CA ILE A 108 -26.42 4.33 20.98
C ILE A 108 -25.13 5.09 21.29
N SER A 109 -25.27 6.41 21.35
CA SER A 109 -24.28 7.40 21.77
C SER A 109 -23.38 6.93 22.91
N GLN A 110 -22.08 6.78 22.65
CA GLN A 110 -21.04 7.16 23.61
C GLN A 110 -19.89 7.82 22.86
N THR A 111 -19.82 9.12 23.08
CA THR A 111 -18.78 10.07 22.72
C THR A 111 -17.43 9.62 23.29
N ASP A 112 -16.43 9.40 22.44
CA ASP A 112 -15.02 9.65 22.77
C ASP A 112 -14.40 10.45 21.62
N SER A 113 -14.70 11.74 21.66
CA SER A 113 -14.46 12.74 20.63
C SER A 113 -13.01 13.26 20.61
N ASN A 114 -12.01 12.37 20.62
CA ASN A 114 -10.59 12.79 20.62
C ASN A 114 -9.75 12.30 19.42
N ALA A 115 -10.30 11.52 18.49
CA ALA A 115 -9.53 11.04 17.33
C ALA A 115 -9.81 11.81 16.01
N VAL A 116 -10.79 12.72 16.00
CA VAL A 116 -11.27 13.36 14.76
C VAL A 116 -10.88 14.85 14.67
N GLU A 117 -10.36 15.44 15.75
CA GLU A 117 -10.03 16.87 15.79
C GLU A 117 -8.68 17.22 15.13
N GLY A 118 -7.84 16.22 14.84
CA GLY A 118 -6.58 16.39 14.12
C GLY A 118 -6.74 16.57 12.60
N PHE A 119 -7.83 16.06 12.01
CA PHE A 119 -8.01 16.03 10.56
C PHE A 119 -8.62 17.30 9.97
N THR A 120 -9.39 18.06 10.77
CA THR A 120 -10.03 19.30 10.27
C THR A 120 -9.13 20.52 10.37
N LYS A 121 -8.12 20.54 11.25
CA LYS A 121 -7.24 21.71 11.43
C LYS A 121 -6.22 21.88 10.30
N THR A 122 -5.81 20.80 9.63
CA THR A 122 -4.84 20.90 8.51
C THR A 122 -5.50 21.37 7.21
N LEU A 123 -6.78 21.04 6.97
CA LEU A 123 -7.51 21.52 5.79
C LEU A 123 -7.82 23.03 5.85
N ASP A 124 -8.07 23.58 7.05
CA ASP A 124 -8.39 25.01 7.22
C ASP A 124 -7.15 25.91 7.04
N LEU A 125 -5.93 25.38 7.21
CA LEU A 125 -4.69 26.14 7.03
C LEU A 125 -4.27 26.23 5.55
N VAL A 126 -4.55 25.21 4.74
CA VAL A 126 -4.19 25.17 3.31
C VAL A 126 -5.16 26.01 2.47
N LEU A 127 -6.44 26.10 2.87
CA LEU A 127 -7.43 26.90 2.14
C LEU A 127 -7.36 28.41 2.41
N LYS A 128 -6.60 28.85 3.43
CA LYS A 128 -6.40 30.29 3.73
C LYS A 128 -5.17 30.91 3.05
N GLN A 129 -4.43 30.15 2.25
CA GLN A 129 -3.24 30.63 1.51
C GLN A 129 -3.42 30.63 -0.02
N LEU A 130 -4.65 30.44 -0.51
CA LEU A 130 -5.04 30.71 -1.90
C LEU A 130 -5.89 31.97 -2.00
#